data_AF-A0A520HMC0-F1
#
_entry.id   AF-A0A520HMC0-F1
#
_cell.length_a   1.000
_cell.length_b   1.000
_cell.length_c   1.000
_cell.angle_alpha   90.00
_cell.angle_beta   90.00
_cell.angle_gamma   90.00
#
_symmetry.space_group_name_H-M   'P 1'
#
loop_
_entity.id
_entity.type
_entity.pdbx_description
1 polymer ?
#
loop_
_entity_poly.entity_id
_entity_poly.type
_entity_poly.pdbx_seq_one_letter_code
_entity_poly.pdbx_strand_id
1 'polypeptide(L)'
;MKQKIALVLTLVVMATSAFSQGSDRFAGPKKGSLVGIHFNALDIQTPITLRNSSNTRTFAKVRDLDYGLSLSYWKGLTKTIDFSLRGGFVLHDFSAEDRNKYTDKTEIGFELEPTLNIRPYSDNSLIAPFLTVGIGGGSYTGKLGAYVPTGVGVQFNFRSNTYMFIQAAYRWTLTKETQKDNLFYSLGFAQNISPEKPAEVAPPPPPVVLDRDGDGVPDADDKCPDTPGLASLQGCPDRDGDGIADGDDKCPDVAGIAKYQGCPIPDTDGDGINDEQDKCPTVKGVARYQGCPIPDTDGDGVNDEEDKCPSRPGPASNQGCPEIAKEVVDKINV
;
A
#
# COMPACT_ATOMS: atom_id res chain seq x y z
N MET A 1 2.74 -1.89 57.36
CA MET A 1 3.23 -2.50 56.10
C MET A 1 2.09 -2.80 55.11
N LYS A 2 1.02 -3.49 55.53
CA LYS A 2 -0.13 -3.85 54.65
C LYS A 2 -0.85 -2.67 53.98
N GLN A 3 -1.06 -1.54 54.68
CA GLN A 3 -1.73 -0.35 54.11
C GLN A 3 -0.88 0.44 53.10
N LYS A 4 0.46 0.43 53.24
CA LYS A 4 1.37 1.10 52.30
C LYS A 4 1.50 0.32 50.99
N ILE A 5 1.46 -1.01 51.05
CA ILE A 5 1.46 -1.90 49.87
C ILE A 5 0.14 -1.79 49.11
N ALA A 6 -1.00 -1.66 49.81
CA ALA A 6 -2.30 -1.48 49.18
C ALA A 6 -2.36 -0.19 48.34
N LEU A 7 -1.83 0.95 48.83
CA LEU A 7 -1.82 2.21 48.07
C LEU A 7 -0.98 2.12 46.78
N VAL A 8 0.18 1.44 46.85
CA VAL A 8 1.05 1.21 45.69
C VAL A 8 0.36 0.28 44.68
N LEU A 9 -0.31 -0.77 45.15
CA LEU A 9 -1.06 -1.67 44.27
C LEU A 9 -2.22 -0.95 43.57
N THR A 10 -2.95 -0.07 44.27
CA THR A 10 -4.08 0.67 43.67
C THR A 10 -3.62 1.68 42.61
N LEU A 11 -2.47 2.33 42.80
CA LEU A 11 -1.85 3.22 41.80
C LEU A 11 -1.35 2.45 40.57
N VAL A 12 -0.79 1.25 40.77
CA VAL A 12 -0.38 0.35 39.68
C VAL A 12 -1.60 -0.13 38.89
N VAL A 13 -2.72 -0.45 39.55
CA VAL A 13 -3.96 -0.89 38.89
C VAL A 13 -4.61 0.23 38.07
N MET A 14 -4.58 1.50 38.52
CA MET A 14 -5.06 2.62 37.70
C MET A 14 -4.19 2.87 36.46
N ALA A 15 -2.91 2.50 36.47
CA ALA A 15 -2.07 2.56 35.27
C ALA A 15 -2.42 1.45 34.25
N THR A 16 -3.09 0.37 34.69
CA THR A 16 -3.45 -0.76 33.81
C THR A 16 -4.78 -0.62 33.07
N SER A 17 -5.68 0.28 33.48
CA SER A 17 -6.94 0.51 32.74
C SER A 17 -6.75 1.21 31.38
N ALA A 18 -5.52 1.65 31.06
CA ALA A 18 -5.16 2.23 29.78
C ALA A 18 -4.80 1.19 28.69
N PHE A 19 -4.79 -0.11 28.99
CA PHE A 19 -4.35 -1.17 28.05
C PHE A 19 -5.33 -1.51 26.92
N SER A 20 -6.48 -0.82 26.80
CA SER A 20 -7.58 -1.24 25.91
C SER A 20 -7.70 -0.51 24.57
N GLN A 21 -6.75 0.30 24.11
CA GLN A 21 -6.95 1.07 22.87
C GLN A 21 -5.75 1.08 21.92
N GLY A 22 -5.97 0.62 20.67
CA GLY A 22 -5.20 0.87 19.42
C GLY A 22 -3.68 0.61 19.45
N SER A 23 -3.18 -0.33 18.66
CA SER A 23 -1.80 -0.85 18.75
C SER A 23 -0.66 0.13 18.45
N ASP A 24 -0.88 1.26 17.76
CA ASP A 24 0.22 2.07 17.20
C ASP A 24 -0.01 3.59 17.25
N ARG A 25 -0.93 4.06 18.10
CA ARG A 25 -1.39 5.47 18.13
C ARG A 25 -0.26 6.50 18.30
N PHE A 26 0.82 6.12 18.97
CA PHE A 26 1.97 7.01 19.20
C PHE A 26 3.29 6.42 18.68
N ALA A 27 3.21 5.35 17.88
CA ALA A 27 4.40 4.71 17.33
C ALA A 27 5.08 5.67 16.34
N GLY A 28 6.34 6.01 16.64
CA GLY A 28 7.12 6.96 15.88
C GLY A 28 8.61 6.60 15.86
N PRO A 29 9.39 7.22 14.95
CA PRO A 29 10.84 6.97 14.87
C PRO A 29 11.61 7.48 16.09
N LYS A 30 11.02 8.41 16.85
CA LYS A 30 11.54 8.96 18.10
C LYS A 30 10.50 8.80 19.20
N LYS A 31 10.96 8.68 20.44
CA LYS A 31 10.09 8.63 21.63
C LYS A 31 9.26 9.92 21.72
N GLY A 32 7.96 9.76 21.99
CA GLY A 32 7.05 10.87 22.27
C GLY A 32 7.38 11.64 23.56
N SER A 33 6.55 12.62 23.87
CA SER A 33 6.52 13.25 25.20
C SER A 33 5.83 12.31 26.19
N LEU A 34 6.53 11.88 27.25
CA LEU A 34 5.96 11.03 28.30
C LEU A 34 5.91 11.79 29.62
N VAL A 35 4.89 11.52 30.42
CA VAL A 35 4.83 11.94 31.83
C VAL A 35 4.68 10.70 32.69
N GLY A 36 5.49 10.60 33.75
CA GLY A 36 5.50 9.42 34.60
C GLY A 36 5.65 9.68 36.09
N ILE A 37 5.35 8.64 36.86
CA ILE A 37 5.52 8.57 38.31
C ILE A 37 6.54 7.49 38.60
N HIS A 38 7.42 7.74 39.56
CA HIS A 38 8.49 6.83 39.94
C HIS A 38 8.56 6.65 41.45
N PHE A 39 8.79 5.42 41.86
CA PHE A 39 9.14 5.00 43.21
C PHE A 39 10.65 4.87 43.28
N ASN A 40 11.26 5.62 44.18
CA ASN A 40 12.71 5.72 44.29
C ASN A 40 13.17 5.05 45.58
N ALA A 41 14.33 4.41 45.50
CA ALA A 41 15.04 3.90 46.66
C ALA A 41 16.51 4.30 46.58
N LEU A 42 17.10 4.72 47.70
CA LEU A 42 18.45 5.25 47.77
C LEU A 42 19.25 4.44 48.80
N ASP A 43 20.41 3.95 48.38
CA ASP A 43 21.36 3.21 49.20
C ASP A 43 22.63 4.03 49.38
N ILE A 44 22.80 4.54 50.60
CA ILE A 44 23.97 5.33 50.99
C ILE A 44 25.05 4.45 51.65
N GLN A 45 24.68 3.29 52.21
CA GLN A 45 25.58 2.46 53.00
C GLN A 45 26.52 1.63 52.13
N THR A 46 26.01 1.06 51.04
CA THR A 46 26.80 0.16 50.18
C THR A 46 28.04 0.86 49.58
N PRO A 47 27.95 2.09 49.03
CA PRO A 47 29.16 2.78 48.56
C PRO A 47 30.20 3.05 49.65
N ILE A 48 29.75 3.32 50.88
CA ILE A 48 30.63 3.56 52.03
C ILE A 48 31.36 2.26 52.42
N THR A 49 30.65 1.13 52.50
CA THR A 49 31.26 -0.17 52.88
C THR A 49 32.18 -0.70 51.79
N LEU A 50 31.87 -0.49 50.51
CA LEU A 50 32.72 -0.90 49.39
C LEU A 50 34.03 -0.12 49.29
N ARG A 51 34.06 1.13 49.76
CA ARG A 51 35.25 1.98 49.74
C ARG A 51 36.21 1.70 50.90
N ASN A 52 35.70 1.11 51.99
CA ASN A 52 36.48 0.85 53.19
C ASN A 52 37.08 -0.57 53.13
N SER A 53 38.35 -0.67 52.73
CA SER A 53 39.04 -1.93 52.39
C SER A 53 39.18 -2.94 53.55
N SER A 54 38.88 -2.54 54.79
CA SER A 54 39.16 -3.31 56.00
C SER A 54 37.98 -4.17 56.50
N ASN A 55 36.77 -3.98 55.95
CA ASN A 55 35.56 -4.70 56.38
C ASN A 55 35.02 -5.62 55.28
N THR A 56 34.35 -6.70 55.69
CA THR A 56 33.58 -7.57 54.80
C THR A 56 32.58 -6.75 53.99
N ARG A 57 32.58 -6.93 52.66
CA ARG A 57 31.68 -6.23 51.72
C ARG A 57 30.23 -6.60 52.01
N THR A 58 29.51 -5.72 52.69
CA THR A 58 28.08 -5.86 52.99
C THR A 58 27.25 -4.86 52.20
N PHE A 59 26.24 -5.38 51.50
CA PHE A 59 25.19 -4.59 50.85
C PHE A 59 24.13 -4.18 51.88
N ALA A 60 23.55 -2.99 51.69
CA ALA A 60 22.44 -2.51 52.51
C ALA A 60 21.23 -3.45 52.39
N LYS A 61 20.49 -3.62 53.50
CA LYS A 61 19.22 -4.35 53.46
C LYS A 61 18.14 -3.42 52.92
N VAL A 62 17.11 -3.99 52.28
CA VAL A 62 15.98 -3.23 51.72
C VAL A 62 15.30 -2.31 52.75
N ARG A 63 15.32 -2.68 54.03
CA ARG A 63 14.75 -1.85 55.11
C ARG A 63 15.56 -0.59 55.44
N ASP A 64 16.84 -0.56 55.06
CA ASP A 64 17.80 0.50 55.37
C ASP A 64 17.98 1.47 54.19
N LEU A 65 17.10 1.36 53.18
CA LEU A 65 17.04 2.25 52.03
C LEU A 65 16.15 3.45 52.34
N ASP A 66 16.57 4.64 51.90
CA ASP A 66 15.70 5.82 51.89
C ASP A 66 14.73 5.72 50.70
N TYR A 67 13.48 6.12 50.89
CA TYR A 67 12.43 5.98 49.87
C TYR A 67 11.88 7.33 49.43
N GLY A 68 11.54 7.44 48.14
CA GLY A 68 11.02 8.66 47.57
C GLY A 68 9.99 8.45 46.47
N LEU A 69 9.32 9.54 46.11
CA LEU A 69 8.43 9.61 44.96
C LEU A 69 8.89 10.74 44.04
N SER A 70 8.85 10.49 42.73
CA SER A 70 9.15 11.54 41.75
C SER A 70 8.22 11.50 40.55
N LEU A 71 7.96 12.67 40.00
CA LEU A 71 7.40 12.84 38.67
C LEU A 71 8.54 12.92 37.66
N SER A 72 8.26 12.47 36.44
CA SER A 72 9.21 12.60 35.34
C SER A 72 8.54 13.09 34.07
N TYR A 73 9.32 13.81 33.27
CA TYR A 73 9.02 14.13 31.88
C TYR A 73 10.09 13.51 30.99
N TRP A 74 9.71 12.78 29.96
CA TRP A 74 10.64 12.19 28.98
C TRP A 74 10.33 12.71 27.59
N LYS A 75 11.36 12.91 26.76
CA LYS A 75 11.20 13.29 25.36
C LYS A 75 12.35 12.73 24.52
N GLY A 76 12.02 12.04 23.43
CA GLY A 76 13.02 11.61 22.45
C GLY A 76 13.64 12.80 21.72
N LEU A 77 14.94 13.03 21.88
CA LEU A 77 15.69 14.03 21.13
C LEU A 77 16.07 13.46 19.75
N THR A 78 16.54 12.23 19.73
CA THR A 78 16.89 11.46 18.53
C THR A 78 16.18 10.08 18.57
N LYS A 79 16.52 9.18 17.63
CA LYS A 79 15.98 7.81 17.65
C LYS A 79 16.55 6.97 18.80
N THR A 80 17.69 7.40 19.36
CA THR A 80 18.49 6.65 20.35
C THR A 80 18.79 7.46 21.61
N ILE A 81 18.56 8.77 21.62
CA ILE A 81 18.83 9.64 22.78
C ILE A 81 17.52 10.26 23.23
N ASP A 82 17.19 10.03 24.51
CA ASP A 82 16.06 10.65 25.18
C ASP A 82 16.54 11.61 26.26
N PHE A 83 15.89 12.75 26.33
CA PHE A 83 15.97 13.62 27.49
C PHE A 83 14.97 13.15 28.54
N SER A 84 15.36 13.16 29.82
CA SER A 84 14.42 13.03 30.91
C SER A 84 14.67 14.08 31.98
N LEU A 85 13.61 14.58 32.58
CA LEU A 85 13.64 15.46 33.75
C LEU A 85 12.85 14.78 34.85
N ARG A 86 13.51 14.46 35.96
CA ARG A 86 12.89 13.86 37.15
C ARG A 86 12.87 14.88 38.29
N GLY A 87 11.70 15.11 38.87
CA GLY A 87 11.53 16.00 40.03
C GLY A 87 10.72 15.30 41.12
N GLY A 88 11.18 15.32 42.37
CA GLY A 88 10.50 14.59 43.43
C GLY A 88 11.00 14.89 44.81
N PHE A 89 10.57 14.06 45.76
CA PHE A 89 11.05 14.10 47.13
C PHE A 89 11.55 12.73 47.57
N VAL A 90 12.50 12.73 48.49
CA VAL A 90 13.05 11.55 49.16
C VAL A 90 12.93 11.76 50.66
N LEU A 91 12.44 10.74 51.35
CA LEU A 91 12.40 10.69 52.80
C LEU A 91 13.69 10.07 53.28
N HIS A 92 14.46 10.84 54.05
CA HIS A 92 15.72 10.42 54.63
C HIS A 92 15.53 10.08 56.09
N ASP A 93 15.92 8.88 56.50
CA ASP A 93 15.99 8.52 57.93
C ASP A 93 17.40 8.80 58.53
N PHE A 94 18.30 9.42 57.73
CA PHE A 94 19.67 9.81 58.10
C PHE A 94 19.87 11.33 58.04
N SER A 95 20.45 11.92 59.10
CA SER A 95 20.69 13.37 59.22
C SER A 95 21.59 13.86 58.09
N ALA A 96 21.23 14.97 57.44
CA ALA A 96 22.06 15.63 56.44
C ALA A 96 23.45 16.11 56.94
N GLU A 97 23.68 16.16 58.27
CA GLU A 97 24.92 16.72 58.85
C GLU A 97 25.95 15.69 59.31
N ASP A 98 25.53 14.48 59.73
CA ASP A 98 26.46 13.43 60.21
C ASP A 98 25.91 12.00 59.96
N ARG A 99 26.07 11.52 58.73
CA ARG A 99 25.40 10.31 58.19
C ARG A 99 25.92 8.96 58.68
N ASN A 100 26.77 8.92 59.70
CA ASN A 100 27.10 7.70 60.45
C ASN A 100 26.22 7.51 61.70
N LYS A 101 25.30 8.45 61.98
CA LYS A 101 24.43 8.41 63.16
C LYS A 101 22.97 8.31 62.73
N TYR A 102 22.33 7.20 63.10
CA TYR A 102 20.88 7.00 62.97
C TYR A 102 20.16 8.11 63.74
N THR A 103 19.18 8.75 63.13
CA THR A 103 18.37 9.81 63.77
C THR A 103 16.93 9.37 63.80
N ASP A 104 16.23 9.61 64.91
CA ASP A 104 14.81 9.32 65.05
C ASP A 104 13.89 10.30 64.29
N LYS A 105 14.46 11.21 63.48
CA LYS A 105 13.73 12.21 62.70
C LYS A 105 13.87 11.93 61.20
N THR A 106 12.73 11.76 60.53
CA THR A 106 12.64 11.70 59.06
C THR A 106 12.81 13.10 58.48
N GLU A 107 13.86 13.29 57.69
CA GLU A 107 14.14 14.50 56.92
C GLU A 107 13.55 14.37 55.50
N ILE A 108 13.16 15.50 54.88
CA ILE A 108 12.62 15.52 53.51
C ILE A 108 13.61 16.24 52.61
N GLY A 109 14.06 15.55 51.57
CA GLY A 109 14.84 16.12 50.48
C GLY A 109 13.97 16.33 49.24
N PHE A 110 14.15 17.45 48.53
CA PHE A 110 13.56 17.68 47.20
C PHE A 110 14.66 17.62 46.15
N GLU A 111 14.46 16.84 45.10
CA GLU A 111 15.46 16.60 44.05
C GLU A 111 14.90 16.98 42.67
N LEU A 112 15.77 17.54 41.82
CA LEU A 112 15.56 17.76 40.40
C LEU A 112 16.76 17.22 39.63
N GLU A 113 16.50 16.37 38.64
CA GLU A 113 17.51 15.58 37.94
C GLU A 113 17.22 15.54 36.43
N PRO A 114 17.76 16.48 35.63
CA PRO A 114 17.86 16.33 34.18
C PRO A 114 18.91 15.30 33.77
N THR A 115 18.54 14.38 32.89
CA THR A 115 19.43 13.32 32.37
C THR A 115 19.22 13.08 30.88
N LEU A 116 20.28 12.57 30.24
CA LEU A 116 20.25 11.98 28.92
C LEU A 116 20.29 10.46 29.05
N ASN A 117 19.42 9.79 28.30
CA ASN A 117 19.26 8.35 28.28
C ASN A 117 19.57 7.83 26.87
N ILE A 118 20.62 7.04 26.74
CA ILE A 118 21.16 6.56 25.48
C ILE A 118 20.76 5.10 25.30
N ARG A 119 20.04 4.81 24.21
CA ARG A 119 19.52 3.49 23.86
C ARG A 119 20.18 2.96 22.59
N PRO A 120 20.38 1.64 22.46
CA PRO A 120 20.99 1.04 21.27
C PRO A 120 20.05 0.96 20.06
N TYR A 121 18.73 0.99 20.28
CA TYR A 121 17.72 0.86 19.21
C TYR A 121 16.51 1.76 19.46
N SER A 122 15.65 1.85 18.45
CA SER A 122 14.50 2.74 18.43
C SER A 122 13.43 2.34 19.45
N ASP A 123 12.53 3.30 19.72
CA ASP A 123 11.52 3.18 20.78
C ASP A 123 10.47 2.09 20.54
N ASN A 124 10.35 1.57 19.32
CA ASN A 124 9.35 0.57 18.96
C ASN A 124 9.61 -0.84 19.54
N SER A 125 10.73 -1.02 20.24
CA SER A 125 11.08 -2.30 20.87
C SER A 125 10.35 -2.47 22.20
N LEU A 126 9.80 -3.66 22.47
CA LEU A 126 9.12 -4.00 23.73
C LEU A 126 10.03 -3.78 24.95
N ILE A 127 11.33 -4.08 24.82
CA ILE A 127 12.33 -3.91 25.87
C ILE A 127 13.46 -3.11 25.28
N ALA A 128 13.92 -2.06 25.97
CA ALA A 128 15.08 -1.27 25.57
C ALA A 128 15.98 -0.93 26.77
N PRO A 129 17.20 -1.47 26.84
CA PRO A 129 18.19 -1.03 27.81
C PRO A 129 18.68 0.36 27.44
N PHE A 130 19.05 1.15 28.45
CA PHE A 130 19.64 2.47 28.26
C PHE A 130 20.75 2.75 29.26
N LEU A 131 21.69 3.60 28.86
CA LEU A 131 22.65 4.24 29.73
C LEU A 131 22.14 5.62 30.10
N THR A 132 22.23 5.98 31.38
CA THR A 132 21.82 7.29 31.88
C THR A 132 23.05 8.07 32.31
N VAL A 133 23.10 9.35 31.93
CA VAL A 133 24.06 10.33 32.47
C VAL A 133 23.36 11.66 32.62
N GLY A 134 23.65 12.41 33.67
CA GLY A 134 23.07 13.73 33.83
C GLY A 134 23.69 14.54 34.94
N ILE A 135 22.92 15.50 35.43
CA ILE A 135 23.27 16.31 36.58
C ILE A 135 22.01 16.45 37.43
N GLY A 136 22.14 16.28 38.73
CA GLY A 136 21.04 16.41 39.67
C GLY A 136 21.41 17.34 40.80
N GLY A 137 20.38 17.91 41.41
CA GLY A 137 20.55 18.74 42.59
C GLY A 137 19.28 18.81 43.39
N GLY A 138 19.41 19.19 44.65
CA GLY A 138 18.29 19.20 45.56
C GLY A 138 18.55 19.99 46.82
N SER A 139 17.47 20.21 47.57
CA SER A 139 17.54 20.71 48.94
C SER A 139 17.34 19.55 49.89
N TYR A 140 18.26 19.40 50.85
CA TYR A 140 18.24 18.38 51.89
C TYR A 140 18.29 19.11 53.23
N THR A 141 17.15 19.21 53.91
CA THR A 141 17.07 19.87 55.23
C THR A 141 17.60 21.31 55.19
N GLY A 142 17.27 22.05 54.12
CA GLY A 142 17.67 23.44 53.92
C GLY A 142 19.07 23.65 53.32
N LYS A 143 19.86 22.58 53.14
CA LYS A 143 21.16 22.65 52.46
C LYS A 143 21.04 22.24 51.00
N LEU A 144 21.76 22.92 50.12
CA LEU A 144 21.80 22.56 48.69
C LEU A 144 22.86 21.49 48.46
N GLY A 145 22.50 20.48 47.67
CA GLY A 145 23.41 19.43 47.23
C GLY A 145 23.32 19.24 45.72
N ALA A 146 24.46 18.99 45.08
CA ALA A 146 24.55 18.65 43.66
C ALA A 146 25.27 17.30 43.48
N TYR A 147 24.90 16.58 42.44
CA TYR A 147 25.45 15.27 42.11
C TYR A 147 25.39 14.99 40.60
N VAL A 148 26.17 14.01 40.15
CA VAL A 148 26.18 13.51 38.78
C VAL A 148 25.69 12.07 38.81
N PRO A 149 24.47 11.76 38.34
CA PRO A 149 24.01 10.39 38.15
C PRO A 149 24.67 9.80 36.90
N THR A 150 25.21 8.59 37.02
CA THR A 150 25.30 7.68 35.87
C THR A 150 24.77 6.31 36.22
N GLY A 151 24.12 5.69 35.25
CA GLY A 151 23.46 4.44 35.52
C GLY A 151 23.07 3.69 34.27
N VAL A 152 22.38 2.60 34.53
CA VAL A 152 21.77 1.76 33.54
C VAL A 152 20.29 1.66 33.84
N GLY A 153 19.49 1.46 32.80
CA GLY A 153 18.08 1.21 32.97
C GLY A 153 17.55 0.28 31.90
N VAL A 154 16.37 -0.26 32.15
CA VAL A 154 15.59 -1.02 31.20
C VAL A 154 14.22 -0.36 31.10
N GLN A 155 13.87 0.00 29.88
CA GLN A 155 12.56 0.47 29.50
C GLN A 155 11.75 -0.71 28.96
N PHE A 156 10.50 -0.84 29.39
CA PHE A 156 9.51 -1.68 28.76
C PHE A 156 8.50 -0.78 28.05
N ASN A 157 8.29 -0.99 26.76
CA ASN A 157 7.34 -0.25 25.94
C ASN A 157 6.09 -1.09 25.69
N PHE A 158 4.97 -0.69 26.27
CA PHE A 158 3.65 -1.27 25.99
C PHE A 158 2.94 -0.42 24.92
N ARG A 159 3.18 -0.78 23.65
CA ARG A 159 2.48 -0.23 22.46
C ARG A 159 2.64 1.28 22.25
N SER A 160 3.79 1.82 22.61
CA SER A 160 4.16 3.24 22.51
C SER A 160 3.24 4.20 23.27
N ASN A 161 2.33 3.68 24.10
CA ASN A 161 1.39 4.44 24.92
C ASN A 161 1.84 4.44 26.39
N THR A 162 2.13 3.26 26.92
CA THR A 162 2.51 3.08 28.33
C THR A 162 3.93 2.54 28.41
N TYR A 163 4.73 3.09 29.31
CA TYR A 163 6.12 2.72 29.50
C TYR A 163 6.38 2.38 30.96
N MET A 164 7.20 1.37 31.20
CA MET A 164 7.75 1.08 32.53
C MET A 164 9.26 1.23 32.47
N PHE A 165 9.85 1.82 33.51
CA PHE A 165 11.28 2.04 33.62
C PHE A 165 11.81 1.41 34.90
N ILE A 166 12.87 0.62 34.78
CA ILE A 166 13.67 0.15 35.91
C ILE A 166 15.04 0.79 35.75
N GLN A 167 15.53 1.50 36.77
CA GLN A 167 16.80 2.23 36.71
C GLN A 167 17.64 1.95 37.94
N ALA A 168 18.95 1.84 37.73
CA ALA A 168 19.96 1.79 38.76
C ALA A 168 21.09 2.75 38.39
N ALA A 169 21.43 3.69 39.25
CA ALA A 169 22.45 4.69 39.02
C ALA A 169 23.38 4.84 40.22
N TYR A 170 24.67 5.03 39.96
CA TYR A 170 25.60 5.57 40.93
C TYR A 170 25.58 7.10 40.82
N ARG A 171 25.26 7.78 41.92
CA ARG A 171 25.26 9.24 41.99
C ARG A 171 26.55 9.71 42.67
N TRP A 172 27.45 10.31 41.90
CA TRP A 172 28.63 10.98 42.45
C TRP A 172 28.23 12.32 43.03
N THR A 173 28.36 12.49 44.34
CA THR A 173 28.02 13.75 44.97
C THR A 173 29.16 14.75 44.79
N LEU A 174 28.81 15.92 44.25
CA LEU A 174 29.71 17.06 44.11
C LEU A 174 29.82 17.83 45.45
N THR A 175 28.70 18.03 46.13
CA THR A 175 28.62 18.71 47.44
C THR A 175 28.70 17.70 48.60
N LYS A 176 29.91 17.19 48.87
CA LYS A 176 30.15 16.10 49.85
C LYS A 176 29.85 16.45 51.32
N GLU A 177 29.69 17.74 51.59
CA GLU A 177 29.26 18.29 52.87
C GLU A 177 27.76 18.13 53.10
N THR A 178 26.97 18.09 52.02
CA THR A 178 25.51 17.95 52.08
C THR A 178 25.05 16.51 51.89
N GLN A 179 25.72 15.75 51.01
CA GLN A 179 25.32 14.38 50.67
C GLN A 179 26.57 13.50 50.43
N LYS A 180 26.42 12.19 50.57
CA LYS A 180 27.44 11.21 50.20
C LYS A 180 27.05 10.52 48.90
N ASP A 181 28.06 10.00 48.21
CA ASP A 181 27.85 9.14 47.04
C ASP A 181 26.88 8.01 47.42
N ASN A 182 25.95 7.72 46.52
CA ASN A 182 24.88 6.77 46.79
C ASN A 182 24.51 5.99 45.53
N LEU A 183 23.92 4.81 45.74
CA LEU A 183 23.26 4.05 44.70
C LEU A 183 21.77 4.41 44.70
N PHE A 184 21.25 4.74 43.54
CA PHE A 184 19.86 5.12 43.32
C PHE A 184 19.17 4.07 42.48
N TYR A 185 17.98 3.66 42.92
CA TYR A 185 17.11 2.74 42.20
C TYR A 185 15.76 3.39 41.95
N SER A 186 15.20 3.17 40.77
CA SER A 186 13.89 3.72 40.42
C SER A 186 13.05 2.72 39.65
N LEU A 187 11.79 2.56 40.07
CA LEU A 187 10.73 1.89 39.32
C LEU A 187 9.70 2.93 38.90
N GLY A 188 9.57 3.15 37.60
CA GLY A 188 8.68 4.16 37.03
C GLY A 188 7.66 3.64 36.05
N PHE A 189 6.54 4.35 35.96
CA PHE A 189 5.50 4.16 34.97
C PHE A 189 5.21 5.50 34.30
N ALA A 190 5.19 5.54 32.98
CA ALA A 190 4.91 6.76 32.22
C ALA A 190 3.88 6.52 31.13
N GLN A 191 3.11 7.55 30.82
CA GLN A 191 2.16 7.58 29.71
C GLN A 191 2.61 8.57 28.65
N ASN A 192 2.34 8.25 27.39
CA ASN A 192 2.60 9.10 26.26
C ASN A 192 1.50 10.15 26.13
N ILE A 193 1.90 11.43 26.09
CA ILE A 193 1.01 12.59 25.96
C ILE A 193 1.23 13.32 24.64
N SER A 194 1.94 12.70 23.70
CA SER A 194 2.12 13.24 22.35
C SER A 194 0.81 13.28 21.59
N PRO A 195 0.67 14.13 20.55
CA PRO A 195 -0.45 13.99 19.63
C PRO A 195 -0.45 12.59 18.99
N GLU A 196 -1.63 12.00 18.84
CA GLU A 196 -1.80 10.73 18.13
C GLU A 196 -1.35 10.86 16.67
N LYS A 197 -0.72 9.81 16.13
CA LYS A 197 -0.40 9.71 14.71
C LYS A 197 -1.73 9.72 13.93
N PRO A 198 -1.91 10.60 12.92
CA PRO A 198 -3.09 10.55 12.07
C PRO A 198 -3.25 9.16 11.48
N ALA A 199 -4.46 8.61 11.53
CA ALA A 199 -4.77 7.35 10.86
C ALA A 199 -4.45 7.52 9.37
N GLU A 200 -3.59 6.65 8.86
CA GLU A 200 -3.30 6.60 7.43
C GLU A 200 -4.54 6.04 6.75
N VAL A 201 -5.36 6.94 6.18
CA VAL A 201 -6.53 6.54 5.39
C VAL A 201 -5.97 5.85 4.15
N ALA A 202 -6.24 4.54 4.01
CA ALA A 202 -5.86 3.83 2.81
C ALA A 202 -6.44 4.57 1.58
N PRO A 203 -5.67 4.73 0.48
CA PRO A 203 -6.23 5.30 -0.74
C PRO A 203 -7.47 4.49 -1.15
N PRO A 204 -8.51 5.15 -1.67
CA PRO A 204 -9.68 4.44 -2.16
C PRO A 204 -9.23 3.38 -3.19
N PRO A 205 -9.87 2.20 -3.23
CA PRO A 205 -9.56 1.21 -4.24
C PRO A 205 -9.70 1.84 -5.64
N PRO A 206 -8.81 1.52 -6.60
CA PRO A 206 -8.97 1.98 -7.96
C PRO A 206 -10.35 1.54 -8.50
N PRO A 207 -11.03 2.38 -9.29
CA PRO A 207 -12.28 1.97 -9.92
C PRO A 207 -12.03 0.70 -10.74
N VAL A 208 -12.86 -0.32 -10.50
CA VAL A 208 -12.84 -1.55 -11.30
C VAL A 208 -13.34 -1.17 -12.68
N VAL A 209 -12.45 -1.18 -13.67
CA VAL A 209 -12.83 -1.09 -15.09
C VAL A 209 -13.39 -2.45 -15.45
N LEU A 210 -14.67 -2.48 -15.79
CA LEU A 210 -15.35 -3.71 -16.19
C LEU A 210 -15.03 -3.99 -17.66
N ASP A 211 -14.67 -5.24 -17.94
CA ASP A 211 -14.37 -5.80 -19.26
C ASP A 211 -14.97 -7.21 -19.22
N ARG A 212 -16.22 -7.33 -19.66
CA ARG A 212 -17.08 -8.50 -19.42
C ARG A 212 -16.67 -9.70 -20.24
N ASP A 213 -16.21 -9.49 -21.47
CA ASP A 213 -15.83 -10.55 -22.39
C ASP A 213 -14.31 -10.76 -22.49
N GLY A 214 -13.51 -9.83 -21.95
CA GLY A 214 -12.08 -9.98 -21.79
C GLY A 214 -11.28 -9.74 -23.06
N ASP A 215 -11.81 -8.96 -24.00
CA ASP A 215 -11.14 -8.65 -25.27
C ASP A 215 -10.13 -7.48 -25.16
N GLY A 216 -10.11 -6.81 -24.02
CA GLY A 216 -9.22 -5.70 -23.70
C GLY A 216 -9.80 -4.31 -23.98
N VAL A 217 -11.05 -4.21 -24.42
CA VAL A 217 -11.81 -2.96 -24.52
C VAL A 217 -12.73 -2.85 -23.30
N PRO A 218 -12.67 -1.76 -22.51
CA PRO A 218 -13.60 -1.57 -21.40
C PRO A 218 -15.07 -1.58 -21.84
N ASP A 219 -15.97 -2.13 -21.03
CA ASP A 219 -17.43 -2.15 -21.29
C ASP A 219 -18.03 -0.78 -21.64
N ALA A 220 -17.40 0.32 -21.17
CA ALA A 220 -17.83 1.68 -21.44
C ALA A 220 -17.50 2.15 -22.87
N ASP A 221 -16.47 1.55 -23.47
CA ASP A 221 -15.94 1.86 -24.81
C ASP A 221 -16.20 0.72 -25.83
N ASP A 222 -16.74 -0.40 -25.36
CA ASP A 222 -17.05 -1.60 -26.14
C ASP A 222 -18.50 -1.57 -26.68
N LYS A 223 -18.63 -1.76 -28.00
CA LYS A 223 -19.92 -1.86 -28.70
C LYS A 223 -20.55 -3.26 -28.58
N CYS A 224 -19.75 -4.28 -28.34
CA CYS A 224 -20.14 -5.68 -28.25
C CYS A 224 -19.72 -6.32 -26.92
N PRO A 225 -20.08 -5.76 -25.76
CA PRO A 225 -19.48 -6.04 -24.44
C PRO A 225 -19.78 -7.42 -23.83
N ASP A 226 -20.35 -8.34 -24.60
CA ASP A 226 -20.62 -9.72 -24.21
C ASP A 226 -20.01 -10.70 -25.23
N THR A 227 -19.22 -10.23 -26.19
CA THR A 227 -18.67 -11.03 -27.30
C THR A 227 -17.32 -10.48 -27.74
N PRO A 228 -16.22 -11.21 -27.49
CA PRO A 228 -14.88 -10.69 -27.75
C PRO A 228 -14.67 -10.28 -29.19
N GLY A 229 -14.08 -9.11 -29.42
CA GLY A 229 -13.81 -8.60 -30.74
C GLY A 229 -12.48 -7.89 -30.88
N LEU A 230 -12.38 -7.12 -31.96
CA LEU A 230 -11.18 -6.37 -32.29
C LEU A 230 -11.29 -4.95 -31.72
N ALA A 231 -10.23 -4.48 -31.06
CA ALA A 231 -10.16 -3.10 -30.59
C ALA A 231 -10.32 -2.05 -31.71
N SER A 232 -9.90 -2.38 -32.95
CA SER A 232 -10.13 -1.53 -34.13
C SER A 232 -11.60 -1.38 -34.51
N LEU A 233 -12.43 -2.32 -34.09
CA LEU A 233 -13.88 -2.37 -34.32
C LEU A 233 -14.67 -2.12 -33.03
N GLN A 234 -14.03 -1.49 -32.04
CA GLN A 234 -14.63 -1.14 -30.74
C GLN A 234 -15.18 -2.37 -30.00
N GLY A 235 -14.40 -3.46 -29.98
CA GLY A 235 -14.72 -4.69 -29.28
C GLY A 235 -15.69 -5.62 -30.02
N CYS A 236 -16.05 -5.30 -31.26
CA CYS A 236 -16.91 -6.17 -32.06
C CYS A 236 -16.13 -7.19 -32.91
N PRO A 237 -16.70 -8.40 -33.11
CA PRO A 237 -16.11 -9.42 -33.98
C PRO A 237 -16.21 -9.05 -35.46
N ASP A 238 -15.28 -9.57 -36.26
CA ASP A 238 -15.21 -9.51 -37.72
C ASP A 238 -14.72 -10.87 -38.21
N ARG A 239 -15.66 -11.69 -38.66
CA ARG A 239 -15.44 -13.12 -38.90
C ARG A 239 -14.78 -13.41 -40.24
N ASP A 240 -15.06 -12.61 -41.26
CA ASP A 240 -14.47 -12.79 -42.58
C ASP A 240 -13.22 -11.90 -42.83
N GLY A 241 -12.97 -10.96 -41.93
CA GLY A 241 -11.77 -10.14 -41.91
C GLY A 241 -11.77 -9.03 -42.95
N ASP A 242 -12.94 -8.58 -43.42
CA ASP A 242 -13.05 -7.51 -44.41
C ASP A 242 -12.91 -6.09 -43.82
N GLY A 243 -12.86 -6.00 -42.49
CA GLY A 243 -12.72 -4.76 -41.72
C GLY A 243 -14.05 -4.11 -41.33
N ILE A 244 -15.17 -4.80 -41.51
CA ILE A 244 -16.50 -4.41 -41.07
C ILE A 244 -16.95 -5.38 -39.97
N ALA A 245 -17.48 -4.85 -38.87
CA ALA A 245 -17.93 -5.72 -37.77
C ALA A 245 -19.14 -6.57 -38.20
N ASP A 246 -19.25 -7.80 -37.70
CA ASP A 246 -20.34 -8.75 -38.01
C ASP A 246 -21.75 -8.13 -37.85
N GLY A 247 -21.92 -7.18 -36.92
CA GLY A 247 -23.19 -6.48 -36.68
C GLY A 247 -23.53 -5.39 -37.71
N ASP A 248 -22.52 -4.87 -38.41
CA ASP A 248 -22.63 -3.85 -39.46
C ASP A 248 -22.47 -4.44 -40.88
N ASP A 249 -22.08 -5.72 -40.98
CA ASP A 249 -21.87 -6.47 -42.21
C ASP A 249 -23.15 -7.20 -42.67
N LYS A 250 -23.52 -7.03 -43.94
CA LYS A 250 -24.64 -7.76 -44.58
C LYS A 250 -24.27 -9.18 -44.99
N CYS A 251 -22.99 -9.47 -45.14
CA CYS A 251 -22.44 -10.76 -45.54
C CYS A 251 -21.34 -11.25 -44.56
N PRO A 252 -21.62 -11.45 -43.25
CA PRO A 252 -20.60 -11.68 -42.20
C PRO A 252 -19.69 -12.91 -42.33
N ASP A 253 -19.91 -13.74 -43.36
CA ASP A 253 -19.14 -14.95 -43.62
C ASP A 253 -18.36 -14.85 -44.94
N VAL A 254 -18.48 -13.74 -45.68
CA VAL A 254 -17.92 -13.58 -47.03
C VAL A 254 -17.41 -12.16 -47.23
N ALA A 255 -16.08 -12.03 -47.21
CA ALA A 255 -15.41 -10.74 -47.27
C ALA A 255 -15.89 -9.89 -48.45
N GLY A 256 -16.25 -8.64 -48.15
CA GLY A 256 -16.70 -7.68 -49.14
C GLY A 256 -15.99 -6.34 -49.02
N ILE A 257 -16.72 -5.29 -49.42
CA ILE A 257 -16.23 -3.92 -49.32
C ILE A 257 -17.31 -3.03 -48.71
N ALA A 258 -16.86 -1.97 -48.02
CA ALA A 258 -17.75 -1.00 -47.37
C ALA A 258 -18.81 -0.39 -48.32
N LYS A 259 -18.51 -0.24 -49.63
CA LYS A 259 -19.47 0.23 -50.64
C LYS A 259 -20.73 -0.64 -50.69
N TYR A 260 -20.58 -1.95 -50.50
CA TYR A 260 -21.67 -2.93 -50.51
C TYR A 260 -21.97 -3.48 -49.11
N GLN A 261 -21.62 -2.74 -48.06
CA GLN A 261 -21.89 -3.10 -46.66
C GLN A 261 -21.35 -4.49 -46.29
N GLY A 262 -20.10 -4.76 -46.69
CA GLY A 262 -19.39 -6.01 -46.41
C GLY A 262 -19.76 -7.19 -47.31
N CYS A 263 -20.61 -6.96 -48.32
CA CYS A 263 -20.82 -7.96 -49.36
C CYS A 263 -19.84 -7.82 -50.54
N PRO A 264 -19.58 -8.92 -51.27
CA PRO A 264 -18.88 -8.90 -52.55
C PRO A 264 -19.56 -7.97 -53.57
N ILE A 265 -18.81 -7.60 -54.61
CA ILE A 265 -19.35 -6.82 -55.72
C ILE A 265 -20.45 -7.65 -56.42
N PRO A 266 -21.65 -7.11 -56.66
CA PRO A 266 -22.71 -7.83 -57.37
C PRO A 266 -22.30 -8.27 -58.78
N ASP A 267 -22.54 -9.54 -59.08
CA ASP A 267 -22.44 -10.20 -60.38
C ASP A 267 -23.66 -11.12 -60.47
N THR A 268 -24.76 -10.58 -60.98
CA THR A 268 -26.10 -11.16 -60.88
C THR A 268 -26.25 -12.42 -61.74
N ASP A 269 -25.58 -12.47 -62.89
CA ASP A 269 -25.63 -13.64 -63.77
C ASP A 269 -24.44 -14.59 -63.63
N GLY A 270 -23.35 -14.16 -62.97
CA GLY A 270 -22.17 -14.98 -62.71
C GLY A 270 -21.32 -15.22 -63.95
N ASP A 271 -21.25 -14.26 -64.87
CA ASP A 271 -20.36 -14.31 -66.04
C ASP A 271 -18.93 -13.80 -65.75
N GLY A 272 -18.71 -13.27 -64.55
CA GLY A 272 -17.42 -12.75 -64.08
C GLY A 272 -17.22 -11.26 -64.33
N ILE A 273 -18.24 -10.54 -64.83
CA ILE A 273 -18.27 -9.10 -65.00
C ILE A 273 -19.29 -8.53 -64.01
N ASN A 274 -18.81 -7.65 -63.13
CA ASN A 274 -19.68 -7.03 -62.14
C ASN A 274 -20.84 -6.26 -62.80
N ASP A 275 -22.00 -6.22 -62.16
CA ASP A 275 -23.24 -5.59 -62.67
C ASP A 275 -23.04 -4.12 -63.10
N GLU A 276 -22.11 -3.39 -62.47
CA GLU A 276 -21.80 -1.99 -62.81
C GLU A 276 -21.00 -1.84 -64.13
N GLN A 277 -20.34 -2.91 -64.56
CA GLN A 277 -19.51 -2.99 -65.77
C GLN A 277 -20.17 -3.84 -66.86
N ASP A 278 -21.23 -4.57 -66.51
CA ASP A 278 -22.01 -5.40 -67.41
C ASP A 278 -23.14 -4.61 -68.08
N LYS A 279 -23.22 -4.70 -69.41
CA LYS A 279 -24.30 -4.13 -70.22
C LYS A 279 -25.57 -4.97 -70.20
N CYS A 280 -25.46 -6.24 -69.86
CA CYS A 280 -26.54 -7.22 -69.78
C CYS A 280 -26.53 -7.97 -68.42
N PRO A 281 -26.68 -7.29 -67.26
CA PRO A 281 -26.45 -7.85 -65.91
C PRO A 281 -27.27 -9.08 -65.50
N THR A 282 -28.23 -9.51 -66.32
CA THR A 282 -29.12 -10.64 -66.03
C THR A 282 -28.95 -11.79 -67.01
N VAL A 283 -28.06 -11.66 -67.99
CA VAL A 283 -27.89 -12.63 -69.08
C VAL A 283 -26.41 -12.81 -69.38
N LYS A 284 -25.90 -13.98 -68.99
CA LYS A 284 -24.48 -14.33 -69.15
C LYS A 284 -23.94 -13.95 -70.52
N GLY A 285 -22.87 -13.18 -70.53
CA GLY A 285 -22.16 -12.84 -71.74
C GLY A 285 -20.68 -13.14 -71.65
N VAL A 286 -19.93 -12.39 -72.44
CA VAL A 286 -18.47 -12.47 -72.50
C VAL A 286 -17.86 -11.08 -72.45
N ALA A 287 -16.65 -10.98 -71.89
CA ALA A 287 -15.94 -9.72 -71.71
C ALA A 287 -15.81 -8.88 -73.00
N ARG A 288 -15.68 -9.53 -74.17
CA ARG A 288 -15.56 -8.81 -75.46
C ARG A 288 -16.80 -8.00 -75.82
N TYR A 289 -17.97 -8.43 -75.34
CA TYR A 289 -19.26 -7.77 -75.53
C TYR A 289 -19.76 -7.09 -74.25
N GLN A 290 -18.86 -6.82 -73.31
CA GLN A 290 -19.16 -6.13 -72.05
C GLN A 290 -20.28 -6.82 -71.25
N GLY A 291 -20.21 -8.15 -71.16
CA GLY A 291 -21.16 -8.99 -70.42
C GLY A 291 -22.47 -9.29 -71.15
N CYS A 292 -22.60 -8.86 -72.40
CA CYS A 292 -23.70 -9.32 -73.25
C CYS A 292 -23.37 -10.61 -74.01
N PRO A 293 -24.40 -11.42 -74.36
CA PRO A 293 -24.28 -12.51 -75.31
C PRO A 293 -23.70 -12.06 -76.64
N ILE A 294 -23.09 -13.00 -77.37
CA ILE A 294 -22.62 -12.76 -78.73
C ILE A 294 -23.84 -12.38 -79.59
N PRO A 295 -23.80 -11.28 -80.37
CA PRO A 295 -24.91 -10.86 -81.22
C PRO A 295 -25.38 -11.98 -82.17
N ASP A 296 -26.69 -12.08 -82.34
CA ASP A 296 -27.41 -12.95 -83.29
C ASP A 296 -28.48 -12.07 -83.94
N THR A 297 -28.16 -11.50 -85.10
CA THR A 297 -28.91 -10.40 -85.72
C THR A 297 -30.24 -10.87 -86.29
N ASP A 298 -30.35 -12.11 -86.76
CA ASP A 298 -31.58 -12.67 -87.32
C ASP A 298 -32.31 -13.67 -86.41
N GLY A 299 -31.72 -14.00 -85.26
CA GLY A 299 -32.34 -14.77 -84.19
C GLY A 299 -32.50 -16.25 -84.52
N ASP A 300 -31.64 -16.80 -85.39
CA ASP A 300 -31.72 -18.19 -85.84
C ASP A 300 -31.01 -19.19 -84.90
N GLY A 301 -30.30 -18.68 -83.89
CA GLY A 301 -29.57 -19.45 -82.89
C GLY A 301 -28.09 -19.70 -83.25
N VAL A 302 -27.61 -19.20 -84.39
CA VAL A 302 -26.19 -19.09 -84.74
C VAL A 302 -25.77 -17.64 -84.55
N ASN A 303 -24.71 -17.40 -83.79
CA ASN A 303 -24.24 -16.03 -83.57
C ASN A 303 -23.61 -15.44 -84.84
N ASP A 304 -23.60 -14.11 -84.96
CA ASP A 304 -23.11 -13.36 -86.13
C ASP A 304 -21.63 -13.66 -86.48
N GLU A 305 -20.82 -14.15 -85.53
CA GLU A 305 -19.42 -14.54 -85.80
C GLU A 305 -19.32 -15.93 -86.46
N GLU A 306 -20.32 -16.79 -86.27
CA GLU A 306 -20.41 -18.15 -86.81
C GLU A 306 -21.41 -18.26 -87.98
N ASP A 307 -22.27 -17.26 -88.18
CA ASP A 307 -23.28 -17.18 -89.22
C ASP A 307 -22.72 -16.64 -90.56
N LYS A 308 -22.93 -17.38 -91.64
CA LYS A 308 -22.56 -16.97 -93.00
C LYS A 308 -23.59 -16.03 -93.65
N CYS A 309 -24.80 -15.97 -93.12
CA CYS A 309 -25.90 -15.15 -93.59
C CYS A 309 -26.53 -14.29 -92.46
N PRO A 310 -25.78 -13.36 -91.79
CA PRO A 310 -26.18 -12.66 -90.52
C PRO A 310 -27.43 -11.76 -90.54
N SER A 311 -28.25 -11.82 -91.59
CA SER A 311 -29.44 -10.99 -91.76
C SER A 311 -30.63 -11.81 -92.26
N ARG A 312 -30.51 -13.14 -92.31
CA ARG A 312 -31.48 -14.03 -92.92
C ARG A 312 -31.48 -15.37 -92.19
N PRO A 313 -32.54 -15.67 -91.41
CA PRO A 313 -32.51 -16.82 -90.53
C PRO A 313 -32.38 -18.13 -91.30
N GLY A 314 -31.49 -18.99 -90.84
CA GLY A 314 -31.25 -20.33 -91.37
C GLY A 314 -31.05 -21.36 -90.26
N PRO A 315 -31.01 -22.65 -90.59
CA PRO A 315 -30.68 -23.65 -89.59
C PRO A 315 -29.17 -23.67 -89.32
N ALA A 316 -28.78 -23.99 -88.08
CA ALA A 316 -27.37 -24.23 -87.72
C ALA A 316 -26.69 -25.30 -88.60
N SER A 317 -27.45 -26.25 -89.16
CA SER A 317 -26.94 -27.25 -90.13
C SER A 317 -26.39 -26.63 -91.41
N ASN A 318 -26.82 -25.43 -91.77
CA ASN A 318 -26.38 -24.69 -92.94
C ASN A 318 -25.68 -23.37 -92.58
N GLN A 319 -25.04 -23.32 -91.40
CA GLN A 319 -24.24 -22.18 -90.95
C GLN A 319 -25.02 -20.86 -90.97
N GLY A 320 -26.27 -20.91 -90.49
CA GLY A 320 -27.20 -19.77 -90.42
C GLY A 320 -27.76 -19.30 -91.77
N CYS A 321 -27.43 -19.99 -92.88
CA CYS A 321 -27.99 -19.63 -94.18
C CYS A 321 -29.33 -20.34 -94.49
N PRO A 322 -30.31 -19.66 -95.12
CA PRO A 322 -31.57 -20.26 -95.53
C PRO A 322 -31.35 -21.44 -96.49
N GLU A 323 -32.02 -22.55 -96.24
CA GLU A 323 -32.03 -23.66 -97.18
C GLU A 323 -32.87 -23.31 -98.42
N ILE A 324 -32.32 -23.57 -99.60
CA ILE A 324 -33.08 -23.42 -100.85
C ILE A 324 -34.10 -24.56 -100.91
N ALA A 325 -35.39 -24.23 -101.00
CA ALA A 325 -36.45 -25.23 -101.15
C ALA A 325 -36.14 -26.16 -102.35
N LYS A 326 -36.33 -27.47 -102.18
CA LYS A 326 -36.06 -28.48 -103.22
C LYS A 326 -36.69 -28.12 -104.57
N GLU A 327 -37.88 -27.52 -104.54
CA GLU A 327 -38.63 -27.05 -105.72
C GLU A 327 -37.91 -25.96 -106.55
N VAL A 328 -37.04 -25.16 -105.92
CA VAL A 328 -36.24 -24.13 -106.59
C VAL A 328 -34.95 -24.72 -107.14
N VAL A 329 -34.34 -25.67 -106.44
CA VAL A 329 -33.18 -26.44 -106.94
C VAL A 329 -33.57 -27.23 -108.19
N ASP A 330 -34.76 -27.86 -108.18
CA ASP A 330 -35.28 -28.64 -109.30
C ASP A 330 -35.63 -27.79 -110.53
N LYS A 331 -35.94 -26.49 -110.36
CA LYS A 331 -36.18 -25.55 -111.49
C LYS A 331 -34.91 -24.98 -112.10
N ILE A 332 -33.80 -24.95 -111.36
CA ILE A 332 -32.50 -24.45 -111.82
C ILE A 332 -31.69 -25.55 -112.53
N ASN A 333 -31.97 -26.83 -112.20
CA ASN A 333 -31.32 -28.01 -112.77
C ASN A 333 -32.04 -28.62 -113.99
N VAL A 334 -32.98 -27.89 -114.62
CA VAL A 334 -33.70 -28.28 -115.85
C VAL A 334 -33.22 -27.46 -117.04
#